data_AF-A0A1R1PQ08-F1
#
_entry.id   AF-A0A1R1PQ08-F1
#
_cell.length_a   1.000
_cell.length_b   1.000
_cell.length_c   1.000
_cell.angle_alpha   90.00
_cell.angle_beta   90.00
_cell.angle_gamma   90.00
#
_symmetry.space_group_name_H-M   'P 1'
#
loop_
_entity.id
_entity.type
_entity.pdbx_description
1 polymer ?
#
loop_
_entity_poly.entity_id
_entity_poly.type
_entity_poly.pdbx_seq_one_letter_code
_entity_poly.pdbx_strand_id
1 'polypeptide(L)'
;MDFSFRFDAAKGVERSEIPSGEVSNQMSLFYAYHSPMVRIITEQTQKYVNVRLDLVLISDENRNQFLLSLCILAAGSMNSIKDNSAPEVELNLLLRMLVTACILYDWVSIDGIFKSSSTIPILEVVSLIKKSTASPSIYLLPIQIASRDFNNPNIPVAIKNAFLA
;
A
#
# COMPACT_ATOMS: atom_id res chain seq x y z
N MET A 1 -19.37 15.43 12.22
CA MET A 1 -17.95 15.44 11.83
C MET A 1 -17.92 15.56 10.31
N ASP A 2 -17.90 16.79 9.81
CA ASP A 2 -17.93 17.06 8.37
C ASP A 2 -16.50 17.03 7.82
N PHE A 3 -16.17 15.98 7.07
CA PHE A 3 -15.01 15.98 6.19
C PHE A 3 -15.39 16.67 4.87
N SER A 4 -15.41 18.00 4.89
CA SER A 4 -15.53 18.79 3.67
C SER A 4 -14.14 18.99 3.05
N PHE A 5 -13.82 18.21 2.01
CA PHE A 5 -12.75 18.55 1.09
C PHE A 5 -13.19 19.75 0.26
N ARG A 6 -12.88 20.96 0.72
CA ARG A 6 -13.03 22.18 -0.07
C ARG A 6 -11.91 22.23 -1.12
N PHE A 7 -12.19 21.70 -2.31
CA PHE A 7 -11.54 22.22 -3.50
C PHE A 7 -12.15 23.60 -3.75
N ASP A 8 -11.46 24.65 -3.30
CA ASP A 8 -11.86 26.02 -3.62
C ASP A 8 -11.96 26.14 -5.13
N ALA A 9 -13.18 26.45 -5.58
CA ALA A 9 -13.49 26.63 -6.99
C ALA A 9 -12.59 27.74 -7.56
N ALA A 10 -11.74 27.34 -8.51
CA ALA A 10 -10.89 28.23 -9.27
C ALA A 10 -11.75 29.26 -10.03
N LYS A 11 -11.97 30.43 -9.42
CA LYS A 11 -12.36 31.64 -10.13
C LYS A 11 -11.08 32.30 -10.62
N GLY A 12 -11.05 32.52 -11.93
CA GLY A 12 -9.87 32.92 -12.68
C GLY A 12 -9.07 34.06 -12.08
N VAL A 13 -7.77 33.79 -11.90
CA VAL A 13 -6.71 34.77 -11.96
C VAL A 13 -5.54 34.07 -12.64
N GLU A 14 -5.18 34.51 -13.84
CA GLU A 14 -3.85 34.29 -14.39
C GLU A 14 -2.83 34.96 -13.46
N ARG A 15 -2.25 34.18 -12.56
CA ARG A 15 -0.91 34.41 -12.04
C ARG A 15 -0.24 33.05 -11.98
N SER A 16 0.76 32.85 -12.82
CA SER A 16 1.80 31.87 -12.57
C SER A 16 2.57 32.32 -11.31
N GLU A 17 1.94 32.20 -10.14
CA GLU A 17 2.64 32.35 -8.88
C GLU A 17 3.60 31.16 -8.84
N ILE A 18 4.88 31.46 -9.11
CA ILE A 18 5.96 30.50 -8.93
C ILE A 18 5.79 30.00 -7.49
N PRO A 19 5.54 28.70 -7.27
CA PRO A 19 5.38 28.17 -5.93
C PRO A 19 6.61 28.58 -5.11
N SER A 20 6.41 28.94 -3.84
CA SER A 20 7.52 29.28 -2.96
C SER A 20 8.59 28.19 -3.04
N GLY A 21 9.87 28.55 -2.84
CA GLY A 21 10.97 27.59 -2.99
C GLY A 21 10.77 26.30 -2.18
N GLU A 22 10.12 26.40 -1.02
CA GLU A 22 9.72 25.25 -0.20
C GLU A 22 8.66 24.36 -0.87
N VAL A 23 7.58 24.94 -1.40
CA VAL A 23 6.53 24.18 -2.10
C VAL A 23 7.10 23.54 -3.36
N SER A 24 7.96 24.24 -4.10
CA SER A 24 8.63 23.70 -5.29
C SER A 24 9.53 22.50 -4.94
N ASN A 25 10.27 22.56 -3.81
CA ASN A 25 11.08 21.44 -3.33
C ASN A 25 10.20 20.26 -2.89
N GLN A 26 9.09 20.51 -2.18
CA GLN A 26 8.14 19.46 -1.79
C GLN A 26 7.50 18.78 -3.00
N MET A 27 7.13 19.56 -4.02
CA MET A 27 6.62 19.04 -5.29
C MET A 27 7.69 18.22 -6.02
N SER A 28 8.94 18.70 -6.04
CA SER A 28 10.06 17.97 -6.65
C SER A 28 10.30 16.63 -5.96
N LEU A 29 10.29 16.59 -4.63
CA LEU A 29 10.39 15.34 -3.86
C LEU A 29 9.19 14.44 -4.09
N PHE A 30 7.98 15.00 -4.16
CA PHE A 30 6.76 14.23 -4.44
C PHE A 30 6.89 13.51 -5.79
N TYR A 31 7.22 14.22 -6.87
CA TYR A 31 7.32 13.61 -8.20
C TYR A 31 8.58 12.74 -8.42
N ALA A 32 9.59 12.83 -7.54
CA ALA A 32 10.77 11.97 -7.60
C ALA A 32 10.46 10.52 -7.21
N TYR A 33 9.39 10.27 -6.46
CA TYR A 33 8.97 8.91 -6.11
C TYR A 33 8.20 8.25 -7.25
N HIS A 34 8.47 6.97 -7.51
CA HIS A 34 7.75 6.18 -8.51
C HIS A 34 6.23 6.09 -8.22
N SER A 35 5.85 6.01 -6.94
CA SER A 35 4.45 5.87 -6.51
C SER A 35 4.14 6.87 -5.40
N PRO A 36 3.99 8.16 -5.73
CA PRO A 36 4.02 9.24 -4.75
C PRO A 36 2.77 9.25 -3.85
N MET A 37 1.62 8.85 -4.38
CA MET A 37 0.39 8.70 -3.60
C MET A 37 0.49 7.56 -2.58
N VAL A 38 1.00 6.39 -3.01
CA VAL A 38 1.21 5.24 -2.11
C VAL A 38 2.20 5.61 -1.01
N ARG A 39 3.28 6.31 -1.36
CA ARG A 39 4.28 6.80 -0.41
C ARG A 39 3.65 7.67 0.68
N ILE A 40 2.87 8.70 0.30
CA ILE A 40 2.19 9.56 1.28
C ILE A 40 1.27 8.73 2.18
N ILE A 41 0.44 7.84 1.62
CA ILE A 41 -0.47 7.01 2.42
C ILE A 41 0.33 6.17 3.42
N THR A 42 1.39 5.48 2.98
CA THR A 42 2.22 4.65 3.87
C THR A 42 2.89 5.46 4.98
N GLU A 43 3.42 6.65 4.67
CA GLU A 43 4.05 7.53 5.66
C GLU A 43 3.03 8.05 6.68
N GLN A 44 1.84 8.45 6.24
CA GLN A 44 0.79 8.93 7.13
C GLN A 44 0.22 7.80 7.99
N THR A 45 0.05 6.59 7.43
CA THR A 45 -0.35 5.40 8.19
C THR A 45 0.70 5.06 9.23
N GLN A 46 1.99 5.07 8.87
CA GLN A 46 3.07 4.81 9.82
C GLN A 46 3.11 5.86 10.93
N LYS A 47 2.94 7.15 10.59
CA LYS A 47 2.78 8.21 11.58
C LYS A 47 1.57 7.96 12.47
N TYR A 48 0.40 7.65 11.93
CA TYR A 48 -0.80 7.39 12.72
C TYR A 48 -0.63 6.22 13.71
N VAL A 49 0.00 5.13 13.25
CA VAL A 49 0.29 3.96 14.08
C VAL A 49 1.32 4.29 15.17
N ASN A 50 2.31 5.15 14.87
CA ASN A 50 3.40 5.49 15.79
C ASN A 50 3.11 6.70 16.71
N VAL A 51 2.25 7.65 16.31
CA VAL A 51 2.03 8.95 17.00
C VAL A 51 1.24 8.81 18.31
N ARG A 52 0.78 7.61 18.71
CA ARG A 52 0.35 7.35 20.09
C ARG A 52 1.54 7.08 21.04
N LEU A 53 2.60 7.88 20.93
CA LEU A 53 3.90 7.65 21.58
C LEU A 53 3.92 7.99 23.08
N ASP A 54 2.87 8.62 23.63
CA ASP A 54 2.83 8.95 25.06
C ASP A 54 2.36 7.78 25.95
N LEU A 55 1.86 6.68 25.35
CA LEU A 55 1.35 5.50 26.06
C LEU A 55 1.78 4.21 25.35
N VAL A 56 3.01 3.77 25.63
CA VAL A 56 3.71 2.63 25.00
C VAL A 56 2.84 1.36 24.84
N LEU A 57 1.95 1.05 25.80
CA LEU A 57 1.11 -0.16 25.77
C LEU A 57 -0.10 -0.07 24.82
N ILE A 58 -0.60 1.15 24.54
CA ILE A 58 -1.74 1.36 23.64
C ILE A 58 -1.30 1.26 22.16
N SER A 59 0.00 1.43 21.89
CA SER A 59 0.54 1.43 20.53
C SER A 59 0.54 0.03 19.88
N ASP A 60 0.90 -1.01 20.64
CA ASP A 60 0.99 -2.37 20.12
C ASP A 60 -0.38 -2.98 19.82
N GLU A 61 -1.37 -2.77 20.70
CA GLU A 61 -2.73 -3.26 20.48
C GLU A 61 -3.38 -2.58 19.26
N ASN A 62 -3.27 -1.25 19.14
CA ASN A 62 -3.81 -0.54 17.97
C ASN A 62 -3.11 -0.94 16.68
N ARG A 63 -1.79 -1.18 16.71
CA ARG A 63 -1.05 -1.71 15.57
C ARG A 63 -1.56 -3.11 15.21
N ASN A 64 -1.73 -3.99 16.18
CA ASN A 64 -2.24 -5.34 15.96
C ASN A 64 -3.66 -5.33 15.39
N GLN A 65 -4.56 -4.50 15.93
CA GLN A 65 -5.93 -4.33 15.41
C GLN A 65 -5.93 -3.81 13.97
N PHE A 66 -5.04 -2.87 13.64
CA PHE A 66 -4.89 -2.37 12.28
C PHE A 66 -4.36 -3.46 11.32
N LEU A 67 -3.35 -4.22 11.75
CA LEU A 67 -2.80 -5.35 10.99
C LEU A 67 -3.86 -6.44 10.78
N LEU A 68 -4.67 -6.76 11.79
CA LEU A 68 -5.78 -7.70 11.69
C LEU A 68 -6.83 -7.23 10.68
N SER A 69 -7.18 -5.94 10.72
CA SER A 69 -8.11 -5.33 9.76
C SER A 69 -7.59 -5.45 8.32
N LEU A 70 -6.30 -5.20 8.10
CA LEU A 70 -5.65 -5.41 6.80
C LEU A 70 -5.65 -6.88 6.37
N CYS A 71 -5.42 -7.82 7.30
CA CYS A 71 -5.47 -9.25 7.01
C CYS A 71 -6.87 -9.70 6.60
N ILE A 72 -7.91 -9.21 7.29
CA ILE A 72 -9.30 -9.49 6.94
C ILE A 72 -9.64 -8.94 5.54
N LEU A 73 -9.20 -7.70 5.25
CA LEU A 73 -9.39 -7.08 3.94
C LEU A 73 -8.69 -7.87 2.83
N ALA A 74 -7.45 -8.31 3.07
CA ALA A 74 -6.68 -9.11 2.13
C ALA A 74 -7.35 -10.48 1.89
N ALA A 75 -7.74 -11.18 2.96
CA ALA A 75 -8.41 -12.48 2.87
C ALA A 75 -9.77 -12.38 2.15
N GLY A 76 -10.57 -11.35 2.47
CA GLY A 76 -11.84 -11.08 1.78
C GLY A 76 -11.63 -10.84 0.30
N SER A 77 -10.64 -10.01 -0.06
CA SER A 77 -10.30 -9.74 -1.46
C SER A 77 -9.84 -11.00 -2.18
N MET A 78 -8.97 -11.81 -1.56
CA MET A 78 -8.50 -13.07 -2.13
C MET A 78 -9.63 -14.06 -2.38
N ASN A 79 -10.58 -14.18 -1.45
CA ASN A 79 -11.73 -15.08 -1.62
C ASN A 79 -12.63 -14.63 -2.77
N SER A 80 -12.96 -13.34 -2.85
CA SER A 80 -13.76 -12.80 -3.95
C SER A 80 -13.06 -12.97 -5.31
N ILE A 81 -11.73 -12.85 -5.37
CA ILE A 81 -10.95 -13.09 -6.59
C ILE A 81 -10.98 -14.58 -6.97
N LYS A 82 -10.88 -15.49 -5.99
CA LYS A 82 -10.91 -16.94 -6.22
C LYS A 82 -12.27 -17.43 -6.72
N ASP A 83 -13.36 -16.85 -6.21
CA ASP A 83 -14.73 -17.19 -6.60
C ASP A 83 -15.02 -16.84 -8.06
N ASN A 84 -14.22 -15.95 -8.67
CA ASN A 84 -14.21 -15.59 -10.10
C ASN A 84 -15.60 -15.23 -10.68
N SER A 85 -16.50 -14.76 -9.81
CA SER A 85 -17.88 -14.41 -10.13
C SER A 85 -18.05 -12.91 -10.43
N ALA A 86 -17.03 -12.12 -10.14
CA ALA A 86 -17.06 -10.67 -10.28
C ALA A 86 -16.75 -10.22 -11.73
N PRO A 87 -17.42 -9.18 -12.26
CA PRO A 87 -17.06 -8.55 -13.52
C PRO A 87 -15.65 -7.94 -13.47
N GLU A 88 -15.03 -7.77 -14.63
CA GLU A 88 -13.61 -7.36 -14.78
C GLU A 88 -13.27 -6.06 -14.02
N VAL A 89 -14.18 -5.09 -13.98
CA VAL A 89 -13.98 -3.83 -13.25
C VAL A 89 -13.85 -4.06 -11.75
N GLU A 90 -14.68 -4.93 -11.19
CA GLU A 90 -14.64 -5.28 -9.78
C GLU A 90 -13.40 -6.12 -9.46
N LEU A 91 -13.01 -7.02 -10.35
CA LEU A 91 -11.78 -7.81 -10.22
C LEU A 91 -10.54 -6.91 -10.14
N ASN A 92 -10.43 -5.91 -11.01
CA ASN A 92 -9.33 -4.95 -11.00
C ASN A 92 -9.29 -4.14 -9.69
N LEU A 93 -10.46 -3.77 -9.16
CA LEU A 93 -10.55 -3.08 -7.86
C LEU A 93 -10.10 -4.00 -6.72
N LEU A 94 -10.55 -5.25 -6.68
CA LEU A 94 -10.16 -6.25 -5.68
C LEU A 94 -8.65 -6.51 -5.70
N LEU A 95 -8.04 -6.62 -6.89
CA LEU A 95 -6.59 -6.77 -7.04
C LEU A 95 -5.83 -5.54 -6.49
N ARG A 96 -6.31 -4.31 -6.76
CA ARG A 96 -5.71 -3.10 -6.21
C ARG A 96 -5.85 -3.00 -4.69
N MET A 97 -7.01 -3.38 -4.14
CA MET A 97 -7.21 -3.43 -2.69
C MET A 97 -6.26 -4.45 -2.04
N LEU A 98 -6.11 -5.64 -2.63
CA LEU A 98 -5.20 -6.67 -2.15
C LEU A 98 -3.75 -6.21 -2.16
N VAL A 99 -3.29 -5.62 -3.26
CA VAL A 99 -1.93 -5.06 -3.39
C VAL A 99 -1.68 -3.96 -2.37
N THR A 100 -2.65 -3.04 -2.20
CA THR A 100 -2.54 -1.93 -1.25
C THR A 100 -2.48 -2.44 0.20
N ALA A 101 -3.30 -3.43 0.55
CA ALA A 101 -3.27 -4.08 1.86
C ALA A 101 -1.91 -4.72 2.14
N CYS A 102 -1.32 -5.39 1.15
CA CYS A 102 0.01 -5.99 1.26
C CYS A 102 1.11 -4.94 1.53
N ILE A 103 1.09 -3.84 0.76
CA ILE A 103 2.06 -2.75 0.93
C ILE A 103 1.91 -2.13 2.32
N LEU A 104 0.69 -1.77 2.74
CA LEU A 104 0.46 -1.17 4.06
C LEU A 104 0.84 -2.11 5.20
N TYR A 105 0.57 -3.41 5.07
CA TYR A 105 0.98 -4.40 6.06
C TYR A 105 2.51 -4.44 6.21
N ASP A 106 3.25 -4.39 5.10
CA ASP A 106 4.72 -4.38 5.12
C ASP A 106 5.29 -3.14 5.85
N TRP A 107 4.68 -1.97 5.68
CA TRP A 107 5.10 -0.73 6.35
C TRP A 107 4.78 -0.71 7.85
N VAL A 108 3.66 -1.32 8.26
CA VAL A 108 3.17 -1.30 9.65
C VAL A 108 3.72 -2.45 10.47
N SER A 109 3.90 -3.63 9.87
CA SER A 109 4.45 -4.80 10.55
C SER A 109 5.93 -4.56 10.88
N ILE A 110 6.33 -4.96 12.09
CA ILE A 110 7.74 -4.94 12.51
C ILE A 110 8.55 -5.95 11.68
N ASP A 111 7.93 -7.09 11.39
CA ASP A 111 8.56 -8.20 10.68
C ASP A 111 8.47 -8.08 9.16
N GLY A 112 7.57 -7.24 8.66
CA GLY A 112 7.26 -7.12 7.23
C GLY A 112 6.40 -8.27 6.73
N ILE A 113 6.02 -8.21 5.44
CA ILE A 113 5.13 -9.19 4.81
C ILE A 113 5.87 -10.41 4.25
N PHE A 114 7.18 -10.30 4.02
CA PHE A 114 7.96 -11.32 3.32
C PHE A 114 8.58 -12.39 4.24
N LYS A 115 8.41 -12.27 5.55
CA LYS A 115 8.83 -13.32 6.51
C LYS A 115 7.73 -14.39 6.63
N SER A 116 8.14 -15.61 6.98
CA SER A 116 7.20 -16.72 7.24
C SER A 116 6.27 -16.48 8.43
N SER A 117 6.60 -15.54 9.32
CA SER A 117 5.74 -15.10 10.43
C SER A 117 4.60 -14.19 9.99
N SER A 118 4.61 -13.70 8.74
CA SER A 118 3.54 -12.86 8.20
C SER A 118 2.22 -13.61 8.15
N THR A 119 1.15 -12.94 8.57
CA THR A 119 -0.21 -13.47 8.49
C THR A 119 -0.75 -13.50 7.05
N ILE A 120 -0.24 -12.61 6.18
CA ILE A 120 -0.65 -12.54 4.77
C ILE A 120 0.28 -13.46 3.95
N PRO A 121 -0.24 -14.51 3.30
CA PRO A 121 0.57 -15.44 2.51
C PRO A 121 0.96 -14.84 1.15
N ILE A 122 2.07 -14.12 1.12
CA ILE A 122 2.49 -13.34 -0.07
C ILE A 122 2.69 -14.21 -1.33
N LEU A 123 3.17 -15.45 -1.20
CA LEU A 123 3.33 -16.36 -2.33
C LEU A 123 1.98 -16.76 -2.96
N GLU A 124 0.96 -16.93 -2.13
CA GLU A 124 -0.38 -17.23 -2.60
C GLU A 124 -1.00 -16.01 -3.29
N VAL A 125 -0.79 -14.81 -2.72
CA VAL A 125 -1.20 -13.54 -3.35
C VAL A 125 -0.58 -13.39 -4.74
N VAL A 126 0.73 -13.60 -4.87
CA VAL A 126 1.42 -13.51 -6.18
C VAL A 126 0.86 -14.54 -7.17
N SER A 127 0.65 -15.78 -6.73
CA SER A 127 0.09 -16.84 -7.57
C SER A 127 -1.33 -16.52 -8.02
N LEU A 128 -2.14 -15.94 -7.13
CA LEU A 128 -3.51 -15.51 -7.42
C LEU A 128 -3.52 -14.37 -8.44
N ILE A 129 -2.71 -13.33 -8.25
CA ILE A 129 -2.60 -12.21 -9.19
C ILE A 129 -2.22 -12.71 -10.59
N LYS A 130 -1.24 -13.61 -10.69
CA LYS A 130 -0.83 -14.21 -11.97
C LYS A 130 -1.92 -15.01 -12.67
N LYS A 131 -2.77 -15.69 -11.90
CA LYS A 131 -3.88 -16.48 -12.44
C LYS A 131 -5.06 -15.60 -12.85
N SER A 132 -5.30 -14.52 -12.12
CA SER A 132 -6.51 -13.71 -12.25
C SER A 132 -6.42 -12.60 -13.30
N THR A 133 -5.23 -12.23 -13.78
CA THR A 133 -5.09 -11.18 -14.81
C THR A 133 -4.11 -11.56 -15.92
N ALA A 134 -4.38 -11.08 -17.13
CA ALA A 134 -3.46 -11.19 -18.26
C ALA A 134 -2.20 -10.31 -18.11
N SER A 135 -2.23 -9.33 -17.20
CA SER A 135 -1.12 -8.37 -17.00
C SER A 135 -0.72 -8.28 -15.51
N PRO A 136 -0.13 -9.34 -14.94
CA PRO A 136 0.21 -9.39 -13.52
C PRO A 136 1.24 -8.34 -13.11
N SER A 137 2.13 -7.93 -14.01
CA SER A 137 3.19 -6.94 -13.75
C SER A 137 2.65 -5.61 -13.22
N ILE A 138 1.45 -5.19 -13.62
CA ILE A 138 0.81 -3.94 -13.17
C ILE A 138 0.53 -3.97 -11.66
N TYR A 139 0.24 -5.14 -11.12
CA TYR A 139 -0.11 -5.34 -9.71
C TYR A 139 1.08 -5.75 -8.85
N LEU A 140 2.02 -6.50 -9.44
CA LEU A 140 3.22 -6.97 -8.75
C LEU A 140 4.29 -5.88 -8.62
N LEU A 141 4.48 -5.04 -9.63
CA LEU A 141 5.49 -3.98 -9.62
C LEU A 141 5.32 -3.00 -8.44
N PRO A 142 4.10 -2.50 -8.11
CA PRO A 142 3.88 -1.68 -6.94
C PRO A 142 4.39 -2.30 -5.63
N ILE A 143 4.24 -3.61 -5.45
CA ILE A 143 4.75 -4.30 -4.25
C ILE A 143 6.28 -4.25 -4.25
N GLN A 144 6.93 -4.51 -5.39
CA GLN A 144 8.40 -4.53 -5.48
C GLN A 144 9.04 -3.18 -5.14
N ILE A 145 8.43 -2.09 -5.61
CA ILE A 145 9.00 -0.74 -5.49
C ILE A 145 8.56 -0.01 -4.21
N ALA A 146 7.35 -0.28 -3.71
CA ALA A 146 6.75 0.50 -2.64
C ALA A 146 6.82 -0.23 -1.29
N SER A 147 7.06 -1.54 -1.26
CA SER A 147 7.32 -2.25 0.00
C SER A 147 8.63 -1.81 0.64
N ARG A 148 8.64 -1.76 1.97
CA ARG A 148 9.81 -1.43 2.78
C ARG A 148 10.86 -2.52 2.66
N ASP A 149 10.43 -3.78 2.79
CA ASP A 149 11.37 -4.87 3.03
C ASP A 149 11.80 -5.58 1.75
N PHE A 150 11.15 -5.36 0.59
CA PHE A 150 11.40 -6.12 -0.66
C PHE A 150 12.87 -6.11 -1.13
N ASN A 151 13.59 -5.02 -0.87
CA ASN A 151 14.99 -4.87 -1.26
C ASN A 151 15.98 -5.36 -0.19
N ASN A 152 15.51 -5.87 0.95
CA ASN A 152 16.39 -6.39 1.99
C ASN A 152 17.12 -7.67 1.51
N PRO A 153 18.38 -7.87 1.92
CA PRO A 153 19.15 -9.07 1.57
C PRO A 153 18.59 -10.33 2.25
N ASN A 154 17.84 -10.17 3.34
CA ASN A 154 17.30 -11.26 4.15
C ASN A 154 16.00 -11.87 3.61
N ILE A 155 15.47 -11.39 2.49
CA ILE A 155 14.26 -11.96 1.90
C ILE A 155 14.54 -13.34 1.29
N PRO A 156 13.69 -14.34 1.54
CA PRO A 156 13.76 -15.64 0.89
C PRO A 156 13.84 -15.52 -0.64
N VAL A 157 14.85 -16.17 -1.24
CA VAL A 157 15.06 -16.17 -2.71
C VAL A 157 13.82 -16.69 -3.47
N ALA A 158 13.09 -17.63 -2.87
CA ALA A 158 11.84 -18.14 -3.41
C ALA A 158 10.79 -17.03 -3.65
N ILE A 159 10.72 -16.04 -2.76
CA ILE A 159 9.80 -14.90 -2.91
C ILE A 159 10.29 -14.03 -4.07
N LYS A 160 11.57 -13.66 -4.11
CA LYS A 160 12.11 -12.85 -5.22
C LYS A 160 11.85 -13.50 -6.58
N ASN A 161 12.06 -14.81 -6.69
CA ASN A 161 11.79 -15.57 -7.91
C ASN A 161 10.29 -15.59 -8.27
N ALA A 162 9.40 -15.68 -7.28
CA ALA A 162 7.96 -15.67 -7.53
C ALA A 162 7.47 -14.36 -8.17
N PHE A 163 8.13 -13.22 -7.90
CA PHE A 163 7.81 -11.93 -8.50
C PHE A 163 8.45 -11.70 -9.89
N LEU A 164 9.47 -12.48 -10.26
CA LEU A 164 10.18 -12.38 -11.54
C LEU A 164 9.67 -13.36 -12.61
N ALA A 165 9.17 -14.51 -12.19
CA ALA A 165 8.48 -15.49 -13.05
C ALA A 165 7.10 -14.99 -13.47
#